data_AF-A0A498J5B3-F1
#
_entry.id   AF-A0A498J5B3-F1
#
_cell.length_a   1.000
_cell.length_b   1.000
_cell.length_c   1.000
_cell.angle_alpha   90.00
_cell.angle_beta   90.00
_cell.angle_gamma   90.00
#
_symmetry.space_group_name_H-M   'P 1'
#
loop_
_entity.id
_entity.type
_entity.pdbx_description
1 polymer ?
#
loop_
_entity_poly.entity_id
_entity_poly.type
_entity_poly.pdbx_seq_one_letter_code
_entity_poly.pdbx_strand_id
1 'polypeptide(L)'
;MAMELEEAEGKTVLCLLTDPDGTPLGSSVYLPQNTEPQHLQQIVNQLLKNEERLPYAFYIQDQELLESLGKYAEKKKISVEKVLNIVYQPQAVFRIRPVHRCSATIAGHTEAVLSVAFSPDGQQLASGSGDTTVRLWDLNTQTPLHTCTGHKNWVLSIAWSPDGKHLVSGSKSGELQCWDPQTGKPSGHSLVGHKKWITGISWEPVHLSAPCRRFVSASKDGDARIWDVTLRKSVICLSGHTLAVTCVKWGGDGVIYTAFDHTGKQYSSPEEMKKAALERYNKMKGNAPERLVSGSDDFTMFLWEPSVSKQPKTRMTVTCFIS
;
A
#
# COMPACT_ATOMS: atom_id res chain seq x y z
N MET A 1 -36.26 25.34 -13.65
CA MET A 1 -36.34 26.49 -12.74
C MET A 1 -34.94 27.08 -12.68
N ALA A 2 -34.72 28.16 -13.43
CA ALA A 2 -33.43 28.82 -13.52
C ALA A 2 -33.12 29.46 -12.16
N MET A 3 -31.97 29.14 -11.60
CA MET A 3 -31.48 29.73 -10.36
C MET A 3 -30.76 31.02 -10.77
N GLU A 4 -31.47 32.14 -10.72
CA GLU A 4 -30.86 33.46 -10.81
C GLU A 4 -30.01 33.65 -9.54
N LEU A 5 -28.69 33.58 -9.71
CA LEU A 5 -27.72 33.98 -8.70
C LEU A 5 -27.65 35.50 -8.73
N GLU A 6 -28.03 36.14 -7.62
CA GLU A 6 -27.89 37.58 -7.40
C GLU A 6 -26.48 38.05 -7.79
N GLU A 7 -26.43 39.07 -8.65
CA GLU A 7 -25.22 39.80 -9.01
C GLU A 7 -24.65 40.49 -7.77
N ALA A 8 -23.76 39.80 -7.06
CA ALA A 8 -22.82 40.46 -6.18
C ALA A 8 -21.80 41.20 -7.08
N GLU A 9 -21.74 42.54 -6.97
CA GLU A 9 -20.70 43.41 -7.55
C GLU A 9 -19.30 43.08 -6.97
N GLY A 10 -18.81 41.88 -7.28
CA GLY A 10 -17.52 41.36 -6.87
C GLY A 10 -16.82 40.79 -8.10
N LYS A 11 -15.56 41.16 -8.31
CA LYS A 11 -14.74 40.60 -9.38
C LYS A 11 -14.86 39.07 -9.37
N THR A 12 -15.23 38.48 -10.50
CA THR A 12 -15.35 37.02 -10.68
C THR A 12 -14.09 36.47 -11.35
N VAL A 13 -13.88 35.17 -11.21
CA VAL A 13 -12.78 34.43 -11.81
C VAL A 13 -13.36 33.24 -12.56
N LEU A 14 -12.90 33.04 -13.79
CA LEU A 14 -13.32 31.88 -14.56
C LEU A 14 -12.53 30.65 -14.11
N CYS A 15 -13.21 29.66 -13.55
CA CYS A 15 -12.61 28.46 -12.99
C CYS A 15 -13.09 27.20 -13.70
N LEU A 16 -12.21 26.22 -13.83
CA LEU A 16 -12.53 24.87 -14.29
C LEU A 16 -12.14 23.88 -13.19
N LEU A 17 -13.12 23.15 -12.67
CA LEU A 17 -12.89 22.10 -11.69
C LEU A 17 -12.53 20.81 -12.44
N THR A 18 -11.44 20.15 -12.07
CA THR A 18 -11.03 18.87 -12.66
C THR A 18 -10.74 17.84 -11.57
N ASP A 19 -10.97 16.57 -11.88
CA ASP A 19 -10.46 15.47 -11.03
C ASP A 19 -8.92 15.40 -11.11
N PRO A 20 -8.26 14.54 -10.30
CA PRO A 20 -6.81 14.34 -10.36
C PRO A 20 -6.29 13.80 -11.71
N ASP A 21 -7.15 13.17 -12.51
CA ASP A 21 -6.82 12.61 -13.82
C ASP A 21 -7.00 13.65 -14.96
N GLY A 22 -7.52 14.85 -14.64
CA GLY A 22 -7.72 15.96 -15.57
C GLY A 22 -9.10 15.99 -16.23
N THR A 23 -10.04 15.14 -15.83
CA THR A 23 -11.42 15.14 -16.32
C THR A 23 -12.18 16.35 -15.75
N PRO A 24 -12.79 17.20 -16.58
CA PRO A 24 -13.53 18.35 -16.10
C PRO A 24 -14.85 17.96 -15.43
N LEU A 25 -15.12 18.54 -14.26
CA LEU A 25 -16.38 18.43 -13.54
C LEU A 25 -17.35 19.50 -14.05
N GLY A 26 -17.90 19.26 -15.24
CA GLY A 26 -18.80 20.18 -15.94
C GLY A 26 -18.06 21.25 -16.74
N SER A 27 -18.77 22.33 -17.06
CA SER A 27 -18.23 23.48 -17.81
C SER A 27 -17.50 24.47 -16.89
N SER A 28 -16.72 25.38 -17.46
CA SER A 28 -16.09 26.45 -16.69
C SER A 28 -17.14 27.35 -16.05
N VAL A 29 -16.96 27.67 -14.76
CA VAL A 29 -17.91 28.44 -13.94
C VAL A 29 -17.24 29.73 -13.49
N TYR A 30 -17.98 30.83 -13.50
CA TYR A 30 -17.55 32.08 -12.88
C TYR A 30 -17.76 31.99 -11.38
N LEU A 31 -16.67 32.05 -10.62
CA LEU A 31 -16.68 32.03 -9.17
C LEU A 31 -16.30 33.41 -8.61
N PRO A 32 -16.97 33.88 -7.55
CA PRO A 32 -16.56 35.10 -6.85
C PRO A 32 -15.11 35.03 -6.35
N GLN A 33 -14.36 36.14 -6.41
CA GLN A 33 -12.97 36.18 -5.90
C GLN A 33 -12.84 35.85 -4.41
N ASN A 34 -13.88 36.09 -3.61
CA ASN A 34 -13.91 35.75 -2.19
C ASN A 34 -14.19 34.26 -1.93
N THR A 35 -14.33 33.43 -2.97
CA THR A 35 -14.58 31.99 -2.81
C THR A 35 -13.41 31.34 -2.08
N GLU A 36 -13.68 30.83 -0.88
CA GLU A 36 -12.77 30.04 -0.06
C GLU A 36 -12.87 28.53 -0.37
N PRO A 37 -11.87 27.71 0.00
CA PRO A 37 -11.91 26.26 -0.21
C PRO A 37 -13.15 25.57 0.35
N GLN A 38 -13.73 26.09 1.44
CA GLN A 38 -14.95 25.55 2.05
C GLN A 38 -16.18 25.68 1.12
N HIS A 39 -16.25 26.77 0.36
CA HIS A 39 -17.30 27.00 -0.63
C HIS A 39 -17.08 26.13 -1.88
N LEU A 40 -15.84 26.02 -2.34
CA LEU A 40 -15.48 25.07 -3.42
C LEU A 40 -15.87 23.64 -3.06
N GLN A 41 -15.67 23.23 -1.80
CA GLN A 41 -16.10 21.94 -1.31
C GLN A 41 -17.62 21.75 -1.42
N GLN A 42 -18.42 22.77 -1.10
CA GLN A 42 -19.87 22.71 -1.27
C GLN A 42 -20.26 22.55 -2.73
N ILE A 43 -19.65 23.33 -3.62
CA ILE A 43 -19.88 23.26 -5.07
C ILE A 43 -19.56 21.87 -5.61
N VAL A 44 -18.39 21.31 -5.30
CA VAL A 44 -17.99 19.97 -5.76
C VAL A 44 -18.95 18.90 -5.24
N ASN A 45 -19.32 18.94 -3.96
CA ASN A 45 -20.28 17.97 -3.40
C ASN A 45 -21.66 18.05 -4.08
N GLN A 46 -22.13 19.26 -4.40
CA GLN A 46 -23.39 19.46 -5.13
C GLN A 46 -23.31 18.96 -6.58
N LEU A 47 -22.23 19.28 -7.29
CA LEU A 47 -22.02 18.87 -8.69
C LEU A 47 -21.88 17.36 -8.82
N LEU A 48 -21.18 16.71 -7.89
CA LEU A 48 -21.05 15.24 -7.84
C LEU A 48 -22.28 14.54 -7.27
N LYS A 49 -23.26 15.29 -6.72
CA LYS A 49 -24.44 14.76 -6.04
C LYS A 49 -24.08 13.75 -4.93
N ASN A 50 -23.04 14.05 -4.16
CA ASN A 50 -22.64 13.20 -3.04
C ASN A 50 -23.76 13.17 -1.99
N GLU A 51 -24.15 11.97 -1.54
CA GLU A 51 -25.15 11.80 -0.48
C GLU A 51 -24.67 12.38 0.85
N GLU A 52 -23.37 12.28 1.12
CA GLU A 52 -22.71 12.84 2.29
C GLU A 52 -21.69 13.91 1.89
N ARG A 53 -21.47 14.90 2.77
CA ARG A 53 -20.49 15.97 2.53
C ARG A 53 -19.06 15.42 2.67
N LEU A 54 -18.44 15.09 1.54
CA LEU A 54 -17.05 14.63 1.51
C LEU A 54 -16.07 15.81 1.62
N PRO A 55 -14.95 15.65 2.34
CA PRO A 55 -13.89 16.64 2.38
C PRO A 55 -13.05 16.56 1.09
N TYR A 56 -12.73 17.73 0.54
CA TYR A 56 -11.87 17.88 -0.63
C TYR A 56 -10.78 18.92 -0.33
N ALA A 57 -9.58 18.68 -0.83
CA ALA A 57 -8.55 19.70 -0.98
C ALA A 57 -8.53 20.18 -2.43
N PHE A 58 -8.08 21.41 -2.63
CA PHE A 58 -8.09 22.05 -3.94
C PHE A 58 -6.66 22.46 -4.31
N TYR A 59 -6.23 22.14 -5.53
CA TYR A 59 -4.89 22.43 -6.00
C TYR A 59 -4.92 23.26 -7.28
N ILE A 60 -4.00 24.21 -7.37
CA ILE A 60 -3.77 25.01 -8.58
C ILE A 60 -2.27 24.95 -8.87
N GLN A 61 -1.88 24.40 -10.03
CA GLN A 61 -0.46 24.22 -10.39
C GLN A 61 0.37 23.57 -9.27
N ASP A 62 -0.13 22.45 -8.73
CA ASP A 62 0.47 21.67 -7.64
C ASP A 62 0.57 22.36 -6.26
N GLN A 63 -0.02 23.56 -6.12
CA GLN A 63 -0.11 24.26 -4.84
C GLN A 63 -1.51 24.13 -4.24
N GLU A 64 -1.58 23.69 -2.98
CA GLU A 64 -2.84 23.63 -2.24
C GLU A 64 -3.39 25.05 -2.03
N LEU A 65 -4.66 25.24 -2.36
CA LEU A 65 -5.40 26.46 -2.17
C LEU A 65 -5.86 26.54 -0.70
N LEU A 66 -5.16 27.33 0.10
CA LEU A 66 -5.49 27.59 1.51
C LEU A 66 -6.20 28.94 1.73
N GLU A 67 -6.16 29.81 0.72
CA GLU A 67 -6.71 31.17 0.76
C GLU A 67 -7.86 31.32 -0.25
N SER A 68 -8.54 32.47 -0.26
CA SER A 68 -9.55 32.79 -1.27
C SER A 68 -8.95 32.87 -2.68
N LEU A 69 -9.74 32.53 -3.71
CA LEU A 69 -9.31 32.57 -5.12
C LEU A 69 -8.71 33.92 -5.57
N GLY A 70 -9.28 35.04 -5.12
CA GLY A 70 -8.81 36.39 -5.44
C GLY A 70 -7.40 36.65 -4.92
N LYS A 71 -7.16 36.37 -3.62
CA LYS A 71 -5.81 36.48 -3.02
C LYS A 71 -4.78 35.61 -3.73
N TYR A 72 -5.16 34.39 -4.09
CA TYR A 72 -4.30 33.49 -4.85
C TYR A 72 -3.95 34.08 -6.23
N ALA A 73 -4.96 34.56 -6.97
CA ALA A 73 -4.79 35.15 -8.29
C ALA A 73 -3.94 36.43 -8.26
N GLU A 74 -4.14 37.30 -7.28
CA GLU A 74 -3.35 38.53 -7.07
C GLU A 74 -1.89 38.20 -6.76
N LYS A 75 -1.65 37.27 -5.83
CA LYS A 75 -0.30 36.84 -5.42
C LYS A 75 0.50 36.26 -6.59
N LYS A 76 -0.16 35.50 -7.47
CA LYS A 76 0.45 34.88 -8.65
C LYS A 76 0.38 35.76 -9.91
N LYS A 77 -0.18 36.97 -9.82
CA LYS A 77 -0.40 37.91 -10.95
C LYS A 77 -1.10 37.23 -12.14
N ILE A 78 -2.10 36.40 -11.87
CA ILE A 78 -2.86 35.69 -12.90
C ILE A 78 -3.90 36.65 -13.47
N SER A 79 -3.95 36.77 -14.80
CA SER A 79 -4.99 37.56 -15.47
C SER A 79 -6.37 36.95 -15.19
N VAL A 80 -7.34 37.80 -14.88
CA VAL A 80 -8.73 37.40 -14.55
C VAL A 80 -9.42 36.70 -15.74
N GLU A 81 -8.95 36.96 -16.96
CA GLU A 81 -9.47 36.34 -18.20
C GLU A 81 -8.98 34.90 -18.40
N LYS A 82 -7.95 34.46 -17.65
CA LYS A 82 -7.40 33.12 -17.79
C LYS A 82 -8.22 32.13 -16.96
N VAL A 83 -8.62 31.02 -17.58
CA VAL A 83 -9.27 29.92 -16.88
C VAL A 83 -8.31 29.34 -15.83
N LEU A 84 -8.74 29.36 -14.58
CA LEU A 84 -8.05 28.74 -13.45
C LEU A 84 -8.49 27.29 -13.31
N ASN A 85 -7.59 26.37 -13.65
CA ASN A 85 -7.80 24.94 -13.45
C ASN A 85 -7.55 24.61 -11.98
N ILE A 86 -8.61 24.14 -11.31
CA ILE A 86 -8.59 23.76 -9.90
C ILE A 86 -8.83 22.25 -9.84
N VAL A 87 -7.82 21.52 -9.40
CA VAL A 87 -7.92 20.07 -9.17
C VAL A 87 -8.55 19.84 -7.81
N TYR A 88 -9.70 19.15 -7.75
CA TYR A 88 -10.29 18.73 -6.48
C TYR A 88 -9.82 17.32 -6.14
N GLN A 89 -9.30 17.14 -4.93
CA GLN A 89 -8.78 15.86 -4.46
C GLN A 89 -9.55 15.42 -3.21
N PRO A 90 -10.23 14.25 -3.23
CA PRO A 90 -10.87 13.70 -2.04
C PRO A 90 -9.87 13.54 -0.90
N GLN A 91 -10.29 13.94 0.30
CA GLN A 91 -9.52 13.78 1.53
C GLN A 91 -10.11 12.66 2.39
N ALA A 92 -9.32 12.11 3.30
CA ALA A 92 -9.85 11.16 4.28
C ALA A 92 -10.93 11.85 5.13
N VAL A 93 -12.10 11.21 5.25
CA VAL A 93 -13.22 11.70 6.09
C VAL A 93 -12.81 11.77 7.57
N PHE A 94 -11.89 10.91 7.98
CA PHE A 94 -11.33 10.89 9.32
C PHE A 94 -9.95 11.58 9.35
N ARG A 95 -9.63 12.20 10.49
CA ARG A 95 -8.31 12.76 10.76
C ARG A 95 -7.55 11.89 11.74
N ILE A 96 -6.36 11.44 11.33
CA ILE A 96 -5.42 10.77 12.24
C ILE A 96 -4.69 11.85 13.03
N ARG A 97 -4.81 11.81 14.36
CA ARG A 97 -4.03 12.72 15.21
C ARG A 97 -2.57 12.27 15.23
N PRO A 98 -1.60 13.18 15.02
CA PRO A 98 -0.20 12.82 15.10
C PRO A 98 0.15 12.34 16.51
N VAL A 99 0.90 11.24 16.57
CA VAL A 99 1.45 10.73 17.83
C VAL A 99 2.59 11.64 18.25
N HIS A 100 2.47 12.26 19.43
CA HIS A 100 3.42 13.26 19.94
C HIS A 100 4.18 12.79 21.18
N ARG A 101 3.88 11.59 21.68
CA ARG A 101 4.53 11.01 22.86
C ARG A 101 4.45 9.49 22.84
N CYS A 102 5.39 8.85 23.53
CA CYS A 102 5.31 7.43 23.85
C CYS A 102 4.07 7.18 24.74
N SER A 103 3.23 6.21 24.37
CA SER A 103 2.08 5.79 25.18
C SER A 103 2.48 4.80 26.27
N ALA A 104 3.38 3.86 25.95
CA ALA A 104 3.79 2.78 26.83
C ALA A 104 5.16 2.21 26.45
N THR A 105 5.89 1.69 27.43
CA THR A 105 7.06 0.83 27.21
C THR A 105 6.76 -0.54 27.80
N ILE A 106 6.55 -1.52 26.93
CA ILE A 106 6.12 -2.86 27.33
C ILE A 106 7.31 -3.81 27.20
N ALA A 107 7.83 -4.28 28.33
CA ALA A 107 8.96 -5.21 28.37
C ALA A 107 8.50 -6.65 28.08
N GLY A 108 9.38 -7.46 27.50
CA GLY A 108 9.12 -8.90 27.40
C GLY A 108 10.10 -9.68 26.53
N HIS A 109 10.42 -9.18 25.33
CA HIS A 109 11.42 -9.83 24.49
C HIS A 109 12.81 -9.77 25.12
N THR A 110 13.59 -10.86 25.00
CA THR A 110 14.94 -10.95 25.56
C THR A 110 16.04 -10.64 24.54
N GLU A 111 15.70 -10.61 23.26
CA GLU A 111 16.57 -10.14 22.17
C GLU A 111 15.86 -9.09 21.30
N ALA A 112 16.57 -8.57 20.30
CA ALA A 112 16.07 -7.54 19.39
C ALA A 112 14.74 -7.94 18.73
N VAL A 113 13.80 -6.99 18.71
CA VAL A 113 12.55 -7.11 17.96
C VAL A 113 12.86 -6.81 16.49
N LEU A 114 12.58 -7.77 15.61
CA LEU A 114 12.94 -7.72 14.19
C LEU A 114 11.73 -7.41 13.30
N SER A 115 10.51 -7.68 13.78
CA SER A 115 9.28 -7.41 13.04
C SER A 115 8.14 -7.09 14.00
N VAL A 116 7.27 -6.15 13.59
CA VAL A 116 6.05 -5.79 14.32
C VAL A 116 4.90 -5.61 13.34
N ALA A 117 3.69 -5.95 13.77
CA ALA A 117 2.47 -5.75 12.97
C ALA A 117 1.25 -5.54 13.87
N PHE A 118 0.49 -4.48 13.60
CA PHE A 118 -0.82 -4.26 14.24
C PHE A 118 -1.85 -5.23 13.66
N SER A 119 -2.78 -5.69 14.50
CA SER A 119 -3.97 -6.41 14.04
C SER A 119 -4.84 -5.47 13.18
N PRO A 120 -5.66 -6.02 12.26
CA PRO A 120 -6.51 -5.19 11.38
C PRO A 120 -7.53 -4.31 12.14
N ASP A 121 -7.95 -4.74 13.33
CA ASP A 121 -8.84 -3.98 14.22
C ASP A 121 -8.11 -2.96 15.11
N GLY A 122 -6.76 -2.95 15.08
CA GLY A 122 -5.93 -2.05 15.88
C GLY A 122 -5.90 -2.33 17.39
N GLN A 123 -6.49 -3.44 17.86
CA GLN A 123 -6.57 -3.76 19.29
C GLN A 123 -5.35 -4.52 19.80
N GLN A 124 -4.65 -5.23 18.91
CA GLN A 124 -3.48 -6.03 19.26
C GLN A 124 -2.25 -5.61 18.44
N LEU A 125 -1.08 -5.82 19.04
CA LEU A 125 0.20 -5.77 18.35
C LEU A 125 0.82 -7.16 18.38
N ALA A 126 1.41 -7.58 17.27
CA ALA A 126 2.28 -8.75 17.21
C ALA A 126 3.73 -8.30 17.04
N SER A 127 4.67 -8.97 17.69
CA SER A 127 6.11 -8.74 17.53
C SER A 127 6.87 -10.06 17.41
N GLY A 128 7.93 -10.06 16.61
CA GLY A 128 8.83 -11.19 16.38
C GLY A 128 10.26 -10.79 16.69
N SER A 129 10.99 -11.67 17.36
CA SER A 129 12.30 -11.35 17.92
C SER A 129 13.37 -12.39 17.58
N GLY A 130 14.63 -11.99 17.78
CA GLY A 130 15.77 -12.88 17.84
C GLY A 130 15.66 -13.95 18.95
N ASP A 131 14.85 -13.71 19.98
CA ASP A 131 14.61 -14.68 21.06
C ASP A 131 13.79 -15.90 20.63
N THR A 132 13.51 -16.03 19.34
CA THR A 132 12.76 -17.12 18.68
C THR A 132 11.28 -17.17 19.03
N THR A 133 10.74 -16.13 19.68
CA THR A 133 9.33 -16.03 20.02
C THR A 133 8.59 -15.02 19.17
N VAL A 134 7.28 -15.25 19.03
CA VAL A 134 6.32 -14.23 18.65
C VAL A 134 5.59 -13.81 19.92
N ARG A 135 5.33 -12.52 20.12
CA ARG A 135 4.51 -12.04 21.24
C ARG A 135 3.31 -11.26 20.72
N LEU A 136 2.19 -11.42 21.42
CA LEU A 136 0.98 -10.65 21.22
C LEU A 136 0.79 -9.71 22.41
N TRP A 137 0.42 -8.47 22.13
CA TRP A 137 0.25 -7.41 23.11
C TRP A 137 -1.14 -6.81 22.97
N ASP A 138 -1.81 -6.57 24.09
CA ASP A 138 -3.04 -5.80 24.15
C ASP A 138 -2.70 -4.32 24.17
N LEU A 139 -3.20 -3.55 23.21
CA LEU A 139 -2.94 -2.12 23.12
C LEU A 139 -3.87 -1.28 23.99
N ASN A 140 -5.01 -1.82 24.41
CA ASN A 140 -5.95 -1.16 25.30
C ASN A 140 -5.41 -1.15 26.74
N THR A 141 -4.95 -2.31 27.21
CA THR A 141 -4.39 -2.47 28.57
C THR A 141 -2.88 -2.26 28.62
N GLN A 142 -2.21 -2.25 27.46
CA GLN A 142 -0.75 -2.12 27.33
C GLN A 142 0.01 -3.26 28.03
N THR A 143 -0.55 -4.47 28.00
CA THR A 143 0.00 -5.67 28.65
C THR A 143 0.31 -6.79 27.64
N PRO A 144 1.27 -7.68 27.93
CA PRO A 144 1.46 -8.89 27.14
C PRO A 144 0.22 -9.80 27.22
N LEU A 145 -0.25 -10.28 26.06
CA LEU A 145 -1.33 -11.27 25.96
C LEU A 145 -0.76 -12.68 25.92
N HIS A 146 0.09 -12.95 24.94
CA HIS A 146 0.60 -14.29 24.67
C HIS A 146 2.08 -14.27 24.27
N THR A 147 2.81 -15.30 24.68
CA THR A 147 4.14 -15.63 24.17
C THR A 147 4.04 -16.91 23.36
N CYS A 148 4.12 -16.77 22.05
CA CYS A 148 4.00 -17.82 21.06
C CYS A 148 5.38 -18.47 20.83
N THR A 149 5.58 -19.65 21.41
CA THR A 149 6.81 -20.44 21.28
C THR A 149 6.66 -21.52 20.22
N GLY A 150 7.67 -21.73 19.38
CA GLY A 150 7.66 -22.79 18.37
C GLY A 150 8.72 -22.66 17.28
N HIS A 151 9.18 -21.44 17.00
CA HIS A 151 10.31 -21.25 16.10
C HIS A 151 11.62 -21.71 16.75
N LYS A 152 12.52 -22.24 15.93
CA LYS A 152 13.88 -22.66 16.35
C LYS A 152 14.94 -21.61 16.03
N ASN A 153 14.56 -20.50 15.42
CA ASN A 153 15.46 -19.44 14.99
C ASN A 153 14.75 -18.09 15.00
N TRP A 154 15.50 -17.03 14.70
CA TRP A 154 15.01 -15.65 14.73
C TRP A 154 13.76 -15.47 13.88
N VAL A 155 12.77 -14.77 14.42
CA VAL A 155 11.53 -14.43 13.71
C VAL A 155 11.76 -13.13 12.96
N LEU A 156 11.84 -13.19 11.63
CA LEU A 156 12.24 -12.05 10.79
C LEU A 156 11.04 -11.30 10.20
N SER A 157 9.90 -11.96 10.06
CA SER A 157 8.72 -11.38 9.42
C SER A 157 7.46 -11.88 10.11
N ILE A 158 6.49 -10.98 10.26
CA ILE A 158 5.16 -11.27 10.79
C ILE A 158 4.12 -10.58 9.91
N ALA A 159 2.99 -11.24 9.68
CA ALA A 159 1.85 -10.64 9.00
C ALA A 159 0.53 -11.18 9.58
N TRP A 160 -0.37 -10.27 9.91
CA TRP A 160 -1.77 -10.58 10.25
C TRP A 160 -2.57 -10.88 8.99
N SER A 161 -3.48 -11.84 9.07
CA SER A 161 -4.51 -12.00 8.05
C SER A 161 -5.43 -10.77 8.04
N PRO A 162 -5.92 -10.33 6.88
CA PRO A 162 -6.80 -9.16 6.79
C PRO A 162 -8.11 -9.30 7.57
N ASP A 163 -8.56 -10.53 7.82
CA ASP A 163 -9.73 -10.84 8.65
C ASP A 163 -9.41 -10.95 10.17
N GLY A 164 -8.15 -10.78 10.57
CA GLY A 164 -7.68 -10.81 11.95
C GLY A 164 -7.67 -12.19 12.61
N LYS A 165 -8.04 -13.26 11.89
CA LYS A 165 -8.18 -14.62 12.45
C LYS A 165 -6.88 -15.39 12.56
N HIS A 166 -5.86 -15.00 11.81
CA HIS A 166 -4.60 -15.72 11.73
C HIS A 166 -3.42 -14.75 11.81
N LEU A 167 -2.36 -15.20 12.45
CA LEU A 167 -1.05 -14.57 12.37
C LEU A 167 -0.08 -15.55 11.72
N VAL A 168 0.71 -15.10 10.76
CA VAL A 168 1.80 -15.91 10.21
C VAL A 168 3.12 -15.21 10.51
N SER A 169 4.13 -16.03 10.81
CA SER A 169 5.48 -15.58 11.10
C SER A 169 6.49 -16.42 10.34
N GLY A 170 7.56 -15.79 9.86
CA GLY A 170 8.63 -16.43 9.09
C GLY A 170 9.97 -16.28 9.79
N SER A 171 10.73 -17.37 9.81
CA SER A 171 12.01 -17.43 10.54
C SER A 171 13.23 -17.35 9.63
N LYS A 172 14.39 -17.16 10.27
CA LYS A 172 15.72 -17.22 9.66
C LYS A 172 16.08 -18.62 9.13
N SER A 173 15.39 -19.66 9.57
CA SER A 173 15.58 -21.03 9.05
C SER A 173 14.79 -21.30 7.76
N GLY A 174 13.87 -20.41 7.38
CA GLY A 174 12.91 -20.65 6.29
C GLY A 174 11.63 -21.35 6.73
N GLU A 175 11.51 -21.73 8.01
CA GLU A 175 10.26 -22.21 8.58
C GLU A 175 9.25 -21.05 8.74
N LEU A 176 8.00 -21.32 8.39
CA LEU A 176 6.85 -20.46 8.65
C LEU A 176 5.96 -21.10 9.72
N GLN A 177 5.35 -20.29 10.58
CA GLN A 177 4.41 -20.76 11.58
C GLN A 177 3.15 -19.91 11.54
N CYS A 178 1.99 -20.57 11.53
CA CYS A 178 0.70 -19.94 11.71
C CYS A 178 0.27 -20.05 13.18
N TRP A 179 -0.31 -18.98 13.71
CA TRP A 179 -0.76 -18.84 15.08
C TRP A 179 -2.23 -18.45 15.10
N ASP A 180 -2.93 -18.94 16.12
CA ASP A 180 -4.23 -18.42 16.51
C ASP A 180 -4.01 -17.24 17.47
N PRO A 181 -4.39 -16.01 17.09
CA PRO A 181 -4.17 -14.83 17.92
C PRO A 181 -4.95 -14.83 19.24
N GLN A 182 -6.09 -15.54 19.32
CA GLN A 182 -6.92 -15.57 20.52
C GLN A 182 -6.33 -16.46 21.62
N THR A 183 -5.56 -17.46 21.23
CA THR A 183 -5.00 -18.45 22.16
C THR A 183 -3.48 -18.37 22.26
N GLY A 184 -2.81 -17.69 21.33
CA GLY A 184 -1.35 -17.66 21.20
C GLY A 184 -0.74 -19.00 20.80
N LYS A 185 -1.56 -19.99 20.42
CA LYS A 185 -1.10 -21.34 20.12
C LYS A 185 -0.80 -21.49 18.62
N PRO A 186 0.16 -22.36 18.27
CA PRO A 186 0.42 -22.69 16.88
C PRO A 186 -0.80 -23.38 16.28
N SER A 187 -1.28 -22.86 15.15
CA SER A 187 -2.35 -23.43 14.33
C SER A 187 -1.84 -24.60 13.49
N GLY A 188 -1.07 -25.51 14.09
CA GLY A 188 -0.45 -26.68 13.44
C GLY A 188 1.05 -26.79 13.55
N HIS A 189 1.60 -27.77 12.82
CA HIS A 189 3.04 -27.91 12.64
C HIS A 189 3.59 -26.79 11.74
N SER A 190 4.89 -26.54 11.85
CA SER A 190 5.59 -25.55 11.04
C SER A 190 5.47 -25.86 9.55
N LEU A 191 5.20 -24.82 8.76
CA LEU A 191 5.15 -24.87 7.31
C LEU A 191 6.56 -24.82 6.76
N VAL A 192 7.05 -25.97 6.27
CA VAL A 192 8.41 -26.14 5.75
C VAL A 192 8.36 -26.16 4.22
N GLY A 193 9.30 -25.46 3.58
CA GLY A 193 9.46 -25.52 2.12
C GLY A 193 10.51 -24.57 1.58
N HIS A 194 10.69 -23.40 2.19
CA HIS A 194 11.81 -22.52 1.87
C HIS A 194 13.13 -23.11 2.39
N LYS A 195 14.22 -22.88 1.64
CA LYS A 195 15.56 -23.39 1.97
C LYS A 195 16.43 -22.38 2.71
N LYS A 196 15.99 -21.13 2.75
CA LYS A 196 16.67 -20.00 3.39
C LYS A 196 15.65 -19.10 4.08
N TRP A 197 16.14 -18.12 4.81
CA TRP A 197 15.32 -17.23 5.62
C TRP A 197 14.21 -16.52 4.84
N ILE A 198 13.10 -16.32 5.54
CA ILE A 198 11.95 -15.56 5.04
C ILE A 198 12.28 -14.07 5.09
N THR A 199 11.98 -13.36 4.00
CA THR A 199 12.24 -11.92 3.84
C THR A 199 10.96 -11.09 3.90
N GLY A 200 9.81 -11.67 3.56
CA GLY A 200 8.52 -10.99 3.64
C GLY A 200 7.34 -11.94 3.53
N ILE A 201 6.20 -11.51 4.05
CA ILE A 201 4.93 -12.24 4.01
C ILE A 201 3.83 -11.24 3.62
N SER A 202 2.91 -11.66 2.75
CA SER A 202 1.72 -10.89 2.40
C SER A 202 0.52 -11.81 2.26
N TRP A 203 -0.60 -11.44 2.86
CA TRP A 203 -1.83 -12.22 2.78
C TRP A 203 -2.63 -11.92 1.52
N GLU A 204 -3.41 -12.89 1.07
CA GLU A 204 -4.45 -12.70 0.06
C GLU A 204 -5.50 -11.70 0.60
N PRO A 205 -5.84 -10.64 -0.17
CA PRO A 205 -6.84 -9.67 0.22
C PRO A 205 -8.23 -10.29 0.46
N VAL A 206 -8.89 -9.84 1.53
CA VAL A 206 -10.17 -10.41 1.99
C VAL A 206 -11.30 -10.35 0.97
N HIS A 207 -11.35 -9.30 0.15
CA HIS A 207 -12.42 -9.12 -0.85
C HIS A 207 -12.29 -10.06 -2.05
N LEU A 208 -11.14 -10.71 -2.23
CA LEU A 208 -10.95 -11.75 -3.24
C LEU A 208 -11.36 -13.13 -2.72
N SER A 209 -11.14 -13.38 -1.43
CA SER A 209 -11.36 -14.68 -0.80
C SER A 209 -11.57 -14.50 0.71
N ALA A 210 -12.81 -14.76 1.15
CA ALA A 210 -13.17 -14.82 2.56
C ALA A 210 -13.68 -16.24 2.89
N PRO A 211 -13.16 -16.90 3.94
CA PRO A 211 -12.14 -16.43 4.89
C PRO A 211 -10.73 -16.34 4.28
N CYS A 212 -9.87 -15.47 4.83
CA CYS A 212 -8.51 -15.27 4.35
C CYS A 212 -7.69 -16.55 4.58
N ARG A 213 -7.52 -17.33 3.51
CA ARG A 213 -6.96 -18.68 3.59
C ARG A 213 -5.52 -18.78 3.12
N ARG A 214 -5.10 -17.87 2.23
CA ARG A 214 -3.80 -17.93 1.57
C ARG A 214 -2.94 -16.74 1.91
N PHE A 215 -1.64 -16.98 1.90
CA PHE A 215 -0.63 -15.94 1.97
C PHE A 215 0.54 -16.35 1.08
N VAL A 216 1.31 -15.35 0.66
CA VAL A 216 2.56 -15.54 -0.04
C VAL A 216 3.72 -15.16 0.88
N SER A 217 4.78 -15.96 0.87
CA SER A 217 6.06 -15.63 1.49
C SER A 217 7.13 -15.45 0.42
N ALA A 218 8.08 -14.56 0.67
CA ALA A 218 9.32 -14.41 -0.09
C ALA A 218 10.49 -14.90 0.76
N SER A 219 11.53 -15.41 0.09
CA SER A 219 12.73 -15.92 0.76
C SER A 219 14.01 -15.59 0.01
N LYS A 220 15.11 -15.62 0.75
CA LYS A 220 16.46 -15.56 0.20
C LYS A 220 16.83 -16.75 -0.69
N ASP A 221 16.03 -17.82 -0.70
CA ASP A 221 16.23 -18.93 -1.63
C ASP A 221 15.87 -18.59 -3.09
N GLY A 222 15.31 -17.40 -3.35
CA GLY A 222 14.92 -16.93 -4.68
C GLY A 222 13.51 -17.34 -5.10
N ASP A 223 12.78 -18.00 -4.22
CA ASP A 223 11.38 -18.34 -4.44
C ASP A 223 10.47 -17.37 -3.67
N ALA A 224 9.30 -17.11 -4.24
CA ALA A 224 8.12 -16.78 -3.46
C ALA A 224 7.17 -17.99 -3.43
N ARG A 225 6.47 -18.24 -2.34
CA ARG A 225 5.58 -19.41 -2.20
C ARG A 225 4.23 -19.00 -1.68
N ILE A 226 3.17 -19.50 -2.33
CA ILE A 226 1.80 -19.35 -1.88
C ILE A 226 1.45 -20.55 -1.00
N TRP A 227 1.01 -20.26 0.20
CA TRP A 227 0.64 -21.22 1.22
C TRP A 227 -0.86 -21.16 1.44
N ASP A 228 -1.40 -22.30 1.86
CA ASP A 228 -2.79 -22.43 2.24
C ASP A 228 -2.84 -22.90 3.69
N VAL A 229 -3.43 -22.07 4.56
CA VAL A 229 -3.42 -22.28 6.01
C VAL A 229 -4.24 -23.51 6.39
N THR A 230 -5.33 -23.79 5.66
CA THR A 230 -6.17 -24.97 5.89
C THR A 230 -5.47 -26.26 5.46
N LEU A 231 -4.82 -26.25 4.29
CA LEU A 231 -4.09 -27.41 3.79
C LEU A 231 -2.71 -27.58 4.44
N ARG A 232 -2.22 -26.55 5.14
CA ARG A 232 -0.91 -26.49 5.78
C ARG A 232 0.24 -26.86 4.86
N LYS A 233 0.21 -26.35 3.63
CA LYS A 233 1.27 -26.61 2.65
C LYS A 233 1.43 -25.47 1.66
N SER A 234 2.61 -25.43 1.04
CA SER A 234 2.85 -24.64 -0.16
C SER A 234 2.02 -25.22 -1.30
N VAL A 235 1.14 -24.41 -1.87
CA VAL A 235 0.29 -24.81 -3.01
C VAL A 235 0.95 -24.43 -4.33
N ILE A 236 1.66 -23.31 -4.36
CA ILE A 236 2.36 -22.79 -5.55
C ILE A 236 3.74 -22.29 -5.14
N CYS A 237 4.74 -22.62 -5.94
CA CYS A 237 6.09 -22.08 -5.84
C CYS A 237 6.35 -21.17 -7.05
N LEU A 238 6.53 -19.90 -6.79
CA LEU A 238 6.83 -18.84 -7.75
C LEU A 238 8.35 -18.73 -7.88
N SER A 239 8.94 -19.67 -8.60
CA SER A 239 10.39 -19.72 -8.85
C SER A 239 10.74 -18.97 -10.11
N GLY A 240 11.84 -18.20 -10.08
CA GLY A 240 12.31 -17.52 -11.27
C GLY A 240 13.36 -16.46 -11.01
N HIS A 241 13.30 -15.79 -9.85
CA HIS A 241 14.37 -14.87 -9.43
C HIS A 241 15.69 -15.64 -9.34
N THR A 242 16.74 -15.05 -9.90
CA THR A 242 18.08 -15.67 -9.89
C THR A 242 18.78 -15.50 -8.54
N LEU A 243 18.28 -14.57 -7.74
CA LEU A 243 18.80 -14.16 -6.45
C LEU A 243 17.65 -14.04 -5.44
N ALA A 244 17.95 -13.55 -4.24
CA ALA A 244 17.00 -13.48 -3.13
C ALA A 244 15.72 -12.70 -3.48
N VAL A 245 14.54 -13.13 -3.08
CA VAL A 245 13.37 -12.23 -3.13
C VAL A 245 13.39 -11.38 -1.86
N THR A 246 13.52 -10.06 -1.96
CA THR A 246 13.66 -9.17 -0.80
C THR A 246 12.32 -8.73 -0.22
N CYS A 247 11.28 -8.63 -1.04
CA CYS A 247 9.94 -8.30 -0.57
C CYS A 247 8.86 -8.93 -1.45
N VAL A 248 7.65 -9.03 -0.89
CA VAL A 248 6.47 -9.52 -1.58
C VAL A 248 5.21 -8.77 -1.11
N LYS A 249 4.28 -8.53 -2.04
CA LYS A 249 2.95 -7.99 -1.76
C LYS A 249 1.89 -8.68 -2.61
N TRP A 250 0.71 -8.90 -2.04
CA TRP A 250 -0.46 -9.40 -2.74
C TRP A 250 -1.47 -8.26 -2.91
N GLY A 251 -1.65 -7.81 -4.15
CA GLY A 251 -2.55 -6.72 -4.54
C GLY A 251 -4.01 -7.12 -4.54
N GLY A 252 -4.89 -6.12 -4.39
CA GLY A 252 -6.35 -6.28 -4.35
C GLY A 252 -6.98 -6.79 -5.66
N ASP A 253 -6.25 -6.75 -6.75
CA ASP A 253 -6.58 -7.35 -8.05
C ASP A 253 -6.20 -8.84 -8.14
N GLY A 254 -5.65 -9.42 -7.07
CA GLY A 254 -5.22 -10.82 -6.99
C GLY A 254 -3.80 -11.06 -7.49
N VAL A 255 -3.11 -10.00 -7.85
CA VAL A 255 -1.73 -10.00 -8.34
C VAL A 255 -0.73 -10.13 -7.18
N ILE A 256 0.38 -10.84 -7.42
CA ILE A 256 1.50 -10.89 -6.48
C ILE A 256 2.71 -10.16 -7.05
N TYR A 257 3.17 -9.12 -6.35
CA TYR A 257 4.37 -8.35 -6.64
C TYR A 257 5.55 -8.91 -5.84
N THR A 258 6.68 -9.15 -6.50
CA THR A 258 7.95 -9.56 -5.86
C THR A 258 9.06 -8.64 -6.35
N ALA A 259 10.09 -8.42 -5.53
CA ALA A 259 11.22 -7.58 -5.91
C ALA A 259 12.54 -8.13 -5.38
N PHE A 260 13.61 -7.69 -6.03
CA PHE A 260 15.00 -7.89 -5.64
C PHE A 260 15.82 -6.69 -6.11
N ASP A 261 16.61 -6.07 -5.22
CA ASP A 261 17.56 -5.01 -5.55
C ASP A 261 18.98 -5.54 -5.25
N HIS A 262 19.83 -5.59 -6.28
CA HIS A 262 21.26 -5.87 -6.12
C HIS A 262 22.15 -4.78 -6.70
N THR A 263 21.58 -3.71 -7.27
CA THR A 263 22.43 -2.72 -7.93
C THR A 263 23.22 -1.92 -6.90
N GLY A 264 22.75 -1.87 -5.65
CA GLY A 264 23.29 -0.97 -4.64
C GLY A 264 23.31 0.48 -5.14
N LYS A 265 22.53 0.76 -6.20
CA LYS A 265 22.58 2.00 -6.94
C LYS A 265 21.79 3.00 -6.13
N GLN A 266 22.53 3.83 -5.40
CA GLN A 266 21.95 4.95 -4.69
C GLN A 266 21.44 5.94 -5.74
N TYR A 267 20.12 6.04 -5.83
CA TYR A 267 19.48 7.11 -6.56
C TYR A 267 19.64 8.41 -5.77
N SER A 268 19.90 9.50 -6.49
CA SER A 268 20.11 10.80 -5.85
C SER A 268 18.83 11.35 -5.23
N SER A 269 17.66 10.90 -5.71
CA SER A 269 16.35 11.24 -5.15
C SER A 269 15.32 10.10 -5.28
N PRO A 270 14.27 10.06 -4.41
CA PRO A 270 13.14 9.13 -4.55
C PRO A 270 12.39 9.25 -5.88
N GLU A 271 12.38 10.45 -6.47
CA GLU A 271 11.73 10.73 -7.76
C GLU A 271 12.48 10.07 -8.92
N GLU A 272 13.82 10.09 -8.88
CA GLU A 272 14.67 9.41 -9.86
C GLU A 272 14.49 7.89 -9.78
N MET A 273 14.44 7.35 -8.56
CA MET A 273 14.15 5.93 -8.34
C MET A 273 12.77 5.55 -8.88
N LYS A 274 11.73 6.35 -8.56
CA LYS A 274 10.37 6.12 -9.05
C LYS A 274 10.30 6.19 -10.57
N LYS A 275 10.99 7.16 -11.19
CA LYS A 275 11.06 7.30 -12.64
C LYS A 275 11.77 6.12 -13.28
N ALA A 276 12.90 5.66 -12.74
CA ALA A 276 13.61 4.48 -13.24
C ALA A 276 12.77 3.21 -13.09
N ALA A 277 12.08 3.04 -11.96
CA ALA A 277 11.15 1.93 -11.75
C ALA A 277 9.95 2.01 -12.72
N LEU A 278 9.41 3.20 -12.98
CA LEU A 278 8.29 3.43 -13.88
C LEU A 278 8.68 3.26 -15.35
N GLU A 279 9.86 3.69 -15.76
CA GLU A 279 10.39 3.47 -17.11
C GLU A 279 10.61 1.98 -17.36
N ARG A 280 11.13 1.24 -16.37
CA ARG A 280 11.23 -0.22 -16.44
C ARG A 280 9.85 -0.87 -16.50
N TYR A 281 8.92 -0.43 -15.65
CA TYR A 281 7.52 -0.85 -15.68
C TYR A 281 6.92 -0.67 -17.09
N ASN A 282 7.05 0.53 -17.68
CA ASN A 282 6.46 0.87 -18.97
C ASN A 282 7.13 0.11 -20.12
N LYS A 283 8.46 0.03 -20.11
CA LYS A 283 9.23 -0.77 -21.08
C LYS A 283 8.82 -2.23 -21.06
N MET A 284 8.47 -2.77 -19.90
CA MET A 284 8.12 -4.17 -19.71
C MET A 284 6.63 -4.45 -19.91
N LYS A 285 5.74 -3.48 -19.61
CA LYS A 285 4.29 -3.54 -19.86
C LYS A 285 3.96 -3.55 -21.36
N GLY A 286 4.67 -2.75 -22.17
CA GLY A 286 4.37 -2.60 -23.60
C GLY A 286 2.90 -2.20 -23.84
N ASN A 287 2.23 -2.85 -24.80
CA ASN A 287 0.81 -2.63 -25.13
C ASN A 287 -0.15 -3.63 -24.44
N ALA A 288 0.33 -4.43 -23.48
CA ALA A 288 -0.52 -5.39 -22.79
C ALA A 288 -1.48 -4.67 -21.81
N PRO A 289 -2.73 -5.14 -21.64
CA PRO A 289 -3.62 -4.63 -20.59
C PRO A 289 -2.93 -4.80 -19.23
N GLU A 290 -3.18 -3.87 -18.31
CA GLU A 290 -2.50 -3.80 -17.00
C GLU A 290 -2.51 -5.13 -16.26
N ARG A 291 -1.38 -5.84 -16.35
CA ARG A 291 -1.19 -7.15 -15.74
C ARG A 291 0.30 -7.28 -15.37
N LEU A 292 0.56 -6.92 -14.11
CA LEU A 292 1.72 -7.31 -13.27
C LEU A 292 3.11 -6.72 -13.58
N VAL A 293 3.70 -6.07 -12.56
CA VAL A 293 5.10 -5.59 -12.56
C VAL A 293 5.88 -6.02 -11.32
N SER A 294 6.95 -6.78 -11.54
CA SER A 294 8.07 -6.97 -10.61
C SER A 294 9.06 -5.81 -10.78
N GLY A 295 9.47 -5.17 -9.68
CA GLY A 295 10.55 -4.19 -9.66
C GLY A 295 11.87 -4.88 -9.30
N SER A 296 12.31 -5.86 -10.09
CA SER A 296 13.59 -6.54 -9.88
C SER A 296 14.69 -5.87 -10.68
N ASP A 297 15.80 -5.59 -10.02
CA ASP A 297 17.01 -5.05 -10.63
C ASP A 297 17.79 -6.08 -11.45
N ASP A 298 17.50 -7.38 -11.30
CA ASP A 298 18.13 -8.47 -12.09
C ASP A 298 17.54 -8.62 -13.50
N PHE A 299 16.72 -7.65 -13.94
CA PHE A 299 16.02 -7.63 -15.23
C PHE A 299 15.10 -8.83 -15.46
N THR A 300 14.78 -9.61 -14.41
CA THR A 300 13.84 -10.72 -14.50
C THR A 300 12.47 -10.32 -13.96
N MET A 301 11.46 -10.46 -14.82
CA MET A 301 10.06 -10.26 -14.45
C MET A 301 9.28 -11.54 -14.77
N PHE A 302 8.50 -11.99 -13.79
CA PHE A 302 7.66 -13.16 -13.92
C PHE A 302 6.19 -12.78 -13.70
N LEU A 303 5.37 -13.16 -14.67
CA LEU A 303 3.91 -13.01 -14.63
C LEU A 303 3.29 -14.26 -14.00
N TRP A 304 2.60 -14.06 -12.88
CA TRP A 304 1.89 -15.12 -12.18
C TRP A 304 0.43 -14.77 -11.99
N GLU A 305 -0.45 -15.69 -12.40
CA GLU A 305 -1.89 -15.59 -12.16
C GLU A 305 -2.31 -16.88 -11.44
N PRO A 306 -2.23 -16.92 -10.10
CA PRO A 306 -2.40 -18.15 -9.32
C PRO A 306 -3.78 -18.81 -9.47
N SER A 307 -4.79 -18.02 -9.85
CA SER A 307 -6.14 -18.48 -10.17
C SER A 307 -6.22 -19.23 -11.49
N VAL A 308 -5.24 -19.08 -12.39
CA VAL A 308 -5.28 -19.58 -13.77
C VAL A 308 -4.21 -20.63 -14.07
N SER A 309 -2.99 -20.52 -13.53
CA SER A 309 -1.91 -21.48 -13.81
C SER A 309 -0.84 -21.57 -12.72
N LYS A 310 -0.21 -22.76 -12.63
CA LYS A 310 0.97 -23.04 -11.78
C LYS A 310 2.31 -22.74 -12.45
N GLN A 311 2.32 -22.44 -13.73
CA GLN A 311 3.53 -22.05 -14.48
C GLN A 311 3.55 -20.53 -14.68
N PRO A 312 4.75 -19.90 -14.69
CA PRO A 312 4.84 -18.49 -15.03
C PRO A 312 4.36 -18.34 -16.48
N LYS A 313 3.39 -17.47 -16.73
CA LYS A 313 2.84 -17.30 -18.09
C LYS A 313 3.90 -16.85 -19.08
N THR A 314 4.84 -16.03 -18.61
CA THR A 314 5.98 -15.56 -19.40
C THR A 314 7.19 -15.36 -18.49
N ARG A 315 8.35 -15.89 -18.89
CA ARG A 315 9.67 -15.48 -18.41
C ARG A 315 10.19 -14.40 -19.35
N MET A 316 10.27 -13.16 -18.88
CA MET A 316 10.84 -12.08 -19.69
C MET A 316 12.23 -11.76 -19.16
N THR A 317 13.24 -12.38 -19.77
CA THR A 317 14.63 -11.92 -19.68
C THR A 317 14.82 -10.86 -20.75
N VAL A 318 15.10 -9.62 -20.36
CA VAL A 318 15.64 -8.66 -21.32
C VAL A 318 17.09 -9.05 -21.55
N THR A 319 17.37 -9.77 -22.64
CA THR A 319 18.75 -9.87 -23.13
C THR A 319 19.17 -8.46 -23.51
N CYS A 320 20.10 -7.90 -22.76
CA CYS A 320 20.87 -6.75 -23.19
C CYS A 320 21.69 -7.22 -24.40
N PHE A 321 21.18 -7.04 -25.62
CA PHE A 321 22.04 -6.92 -26.78
C PHE A 321 22.71 -5.56 -26.64
N ILE A 322 23.88 -5.56 -26.01
CA ILE A 322 24.92 -4.61 -26.37
C ILE A 322 25.42 -5.11 -27.73
N SER A 323 25.40 -4.22 -28.73
CA SER A 323 25.99 -4.42 -30.06
C SER A 323 27.37 -5.06 -30.00
#